data_AF-A0A520LLD1-F1
#
_entry.id   AF-A0A520LLD1-F1
#
_cell.length_a   1.000
_cell.length_b   1.000
_cell.length_c   1.000
_cell.angle_alpha   90.00
_cell.angle_beta   90.00
_cell.angle_gamma   90.00
#
_symmetry.space_group_name_H-M   'P 1'
#
loop_
_entity.id
_entity.type
_entity.pdbx_description
1 polymer ?
#
loop_
_entity_poly.entity_id
_entity_poly.type
_entity_poly.pdbx_seq_one_letter_code
_entity_poly.pdbx_strand_id
1 'polypeptide(L)' 'MSIQERCLQQRPQADRIFMDFKYTPAGSLEQQRALACLHGLILQWIEVDAAHDQELMKKDFADIKSC' A
#
# COMPACT_ATOMS: atom_id res chain seq x y z
N MET A 1 -2.47 11.92 -7.27
CA MET A 1 -3.48 11.30 -6.40
C MET A 1 -2.96 11.41 -4.99
N SER A 2 -3.74 11.98 -4.07
CA SER A 2 -3.37 12.04 -2.65
C SER A 2 -3.34 10.65 -2.01
N ILE A 3 -2.62 10.50 -0.90
CA ILE A 3 -2.66 9.27 -0.08
C ILE A 3 -4.12 8.96 0.31
N GLN A 4 -4.92 9.97 0.66
CA GLN A 4 -6.31 9.81 1.06
C GLN A 4 -7.17 9.18 -0.05
N GLU A 5 -7.10 9.70 -1.28
CA GLU A 5 -7.85 9.17 -2.43
C GLU A 5 -7.44 7.73 -2.74
N ARG A 6 -6.14 7.44 -2.70
CA ARG A 6 -5.62 6.09 -2.93
C ARG A 6 -6.11 5.12 -1.85
N CYS A 7 -6.09 5.52 -0.58
CA CYS A 7 -6.61 4.72 0.53
C CYS A 7 -8.11 4.42 0.33
N LEU A 8 -8.91 5.41 -0.06
CA LEU A 8 -10.33 5.22 -0.31
C LEU A 8 -10.59 4.21 -1.44
N GLN A 9 -9.81 4.29 -2.53
CA GLN A 9 -9.93 3.39 -3.67
C GLN A 9 -9.48 1.97 -3.36
N GLN A 10 -8.40 1.79 -2.61
CA GLN A 10 -7.84 0.47 -2.33
C GLN A 10 -8.47 -0.24 -1.13
N ARG A 11 -9.15 0.49 -0.24
CA ARG A 11 -9.75 -0.08 0.99
C ARG A 11 -10.59 -1.35 0.74
N PRO A 12 -11.48 -1.42 -0.28
CA PRO A 12 -12.25 -2.64 -0.53
C PRO A 12 -11.39 -3.84 -0.97
N GLN A 13 -10.31 -3.60 -1.71
CA GLN A 13 -9.40 -4.65 -2.15
C GLN A 13 -8.53 -5.15 -1.00
N ALA A 14 -8.00 -4.22 -0.19
CA ALA A 14 -7.20 -4.54 0.98
C ALA A 14 -8.00 -5.37 2.00
N ASP A 15 -9.27 -5.01 2.22
CA ASP A 15 -10.17 -5.76 3.10
C ASP A 15 -10.34 -7.21 2.62
N ARG A 16 -10.65 -7.42 1.33
CA ARG A 16 -10.78 -8.79 0.77
C ARG A 16 -9.51 -9.61 0.92
N ILE A 17 -8.35 -9.05 0.55
CA ILE A 17 -7.07 -9.75 0.63
C ILE A 17 -6.74 -10.13 2.08
N PHE A 18 -7.04 -9.25 3.04
CA PHE A 18 -6.87 -9.55 4.45
C PHE A 18 -7.83 -10.64 4.94
N MET A 19 -9.10 -10.60 4.52
CA MET A 19 -10.10 -11.62 4.85
C MET A 19 -9.74 -12.98 4.26
N ASP A 20 -9.27 -13.03 3.01
CA ASP A 20 -8.81 -14.25 2.34
C ASP A 20 -7.66 -14.90 3.12
N PHE A 21 -6.70 -14.12 3.61
CA PHE A 21 -5.63 -14.64 4.45
C PHE A 21 -6.14 -15.10 5.82
N LYS A 22 -6.96 -14.28 6.48
CA LYS A 22 -7.41 -14.49 7.86
C LYS A 22 -8.32 -15.71 8.01
N TYR A 23 -9.19 -15.96 7.03
CA TYR A 23 -10.25 -16.97 7.14
C TYR A 23 -10.00 -18.22 6.27
N THR A 24 -8.88 -18.30 5.55
CA THR A 24 -8.45 -19.55 4.93
C THR A 24 -7.88 -20.51 5.98
N PRO A 25 -8.07 -21.84 5.83
CA PRO A 25 -7.55 -22.82 6.78
C PRO A 25 -6.03 -22.72 6.95
N ALA A 26 -5.58 -22.81 8.20
CA ALA A 26 -4.18 -22.66 8.55
C ALA A 26 -3.29 -23.66 7.80
N GLY A 27 -2.24 -23.17 7.14
CA GLY A 27 -1.27 -23.98 6.40
C GLY A 27 -1.75 -24.51 5.05
N SER A 28 -2.99 -24.22 4.63
CA SER A 28 -3.50 -24.65 3.33
C SER A 28 -2.80 -23.92 2.18
N LEU A 29 -2.87 -24.50 0.97
CA LEU A 29 -2.32 -23.88 -0.23
C LEU A 29 -3.00 -22.53 -0.52
N GLU A 30 -4.30 -22.43 -0.26
CA GLU A 30 -5.09 -21.21 -0.39
C GLU A 30 -4.60 -20.13 0.59
N GLN A 31 -4.32 -20.50 1.84
CA GLN A 31 -3.77 -19.54 2.80
C GLN A 31 -2.37 -19.06 2.40
N GLN A 32 -1.51 -19.95 1.90
CA GLN A 32 -0.18 -19.55 1.41
C GLN A 32 -0.28 -18.58 0.23
N ARG A 33 -1.23 -18.81 -0.70
CA ARG A 33 -1.51 -17.88 -1.81
C ARG A 33 -2.05 -16.55 -1.31
N ALA A 34 -3.01 -16.56 -0.38
CA ALA A 34 -3.57 -15.35 0.21
C ALA A 34 -2.50 -14.54 0.96
N LEU A 35 -1.60 -15.21 1.68
CA LEU A 35 -0.44 -14.58 2.34
C LEU A 35 0.48 -13.90 1.32
N ALA A 36 0.79 -14.56 0.19
CA ALA A 36 1.59 -13.96 -0.86
C ALA A 36 0.93 -12.70 -1.46
N CYS A 37 -0.39 -12.74 -1.67
CA CYS A 37 -1.15 -11.56 -2.12
C CYS A 37 -1.11 -10.42 -1.09
N LEU A 38 -1.31 -10.72 0.20
CA LEU A 38 -1.25 -9.74 1.28
C LEU A 38 0.14 -9.12 1.40
N HIS A 39 1.19 -9.92 1.34
CA HIS A 39 2.57 -9.45 1.35
C HIS A 39 2.86 -8.52 0.15
N GLY A 40 2.43 -8.90 -1.05
CA GLY A 40 2.56 -8.07 -2.25
C GLY A 40 1.85 -6.72 -2.12
N LEU A 41 0.65 -6.70 -1.55
CA LEU A 41 -0.08 -5.45 -1.28
C LEU A 41 0.70 -4.54 -0.31
N ILE A 42 1.27 -5.09 0.76
CA ILE A 42 2.05 -4.31 1.74
C ILE A 42 3.29 -3.70 1.08
N LEU A 43 4.03 -4.48 0.27
CA LEU A 43 5.20 -3.97 -0.45
C LEU A 43 4.84 -2.82 -1.41
N GLN A 44 3.73 -2.95 -2.15
CA GLN A 44 3.25 -1.87 -3.02
C GLN A 44 2.95 -0.59 -2.25
N TRP A 45 2.43 -0.68 -1.02
CA TRP A 45 2.19 0.49 -0.19
C TRP A 45 3.47 1.14 0.32
N ILE A 46 4.48 0.34 0.68
CA ILE A 46 5.80 0.85 1.07
C ILE A 46 6.43 1.65 -0.08
N GLU A 47 6.33 1.16 -1.31
CA GLU A 47 6.83 1.87 -2.49
C GLU A 47 6.11 3.19 -2.75
N VAL A 48 4.79 3.22 -2.55
CA VAL A 48 3.97 4.43 -2.71
C VAL A 48 4.33 5.48 -1.67
N ASP A 49 4.53 5.07 -0.42
CA ASP A 49 4.91 5.95 0.68
C ASP A 49 6.29 6.58 0.44
N ALA A 50 7.27 5.76 0.05
CA ALA A 50 8.61 6.23 -0.30
C ALA A 50 8.61 7.23 -1.47
N ALA A 51 7.76 7.01 -2.48
CA ALA A 51 7.60 7.95 -3.59
C ALA A 51 6.94 9.26 -3.15
N HIS A 52 5.98 9.21 -2.22
CA HIS A 52 5.30 10.38 -1.68
C HIS A 52 6.27 11.26 -0.86
N ASP A 53 7.08 10.65 0.00
CA ASP A 53 8.12 11.33 0.78
C ASP A 53 9.14 12.02 -0.13
N GLN A 54 9.57 11.35 -1.20
CA GLN A 54 10.48 11.95 -2.17
C GLN A 54 9.87 13.16 -2.88
N GLU A 55 8.56 13.13 -3.17
CA GLU A 55 7.87 14.24 -3.83
C GLU A 55 7.66 15.43 -2.89
N LEU A 56 7.38 15.18 -1.61
CA LEU A 56 7.34 16.23 -0.58
C LEU A 56 8.70 16.92 -0.43
N MET A 57 9.79 16.15 -0.31
CA MET A 57 11.14 16.71 -0.25
C MET A 57 11.46 17.58 -1.47
N LYS A 58 11.10 17.13 -2.69
CA LYS A 58 11.32 17.91 -3.92
C LYS A 58 10.54 19.23 -3.92
N LYS A 59 9.31 19.26 -3.40
CA LYS A 59 8.51 20.48 -3.27
C LYS A 59 9.12 21.46 -2.28
N ASP A 60 9.53 20.98 -1.10
CA ASP A 60 10.19 21.82 -0.09
C ASP A 60 11.45 22.48 -0.66
N PHE A 61 12.27 21.74 -1.42
CA PHE A 61 13.45 22.29 -2.09
C PHE A 61 13.13 23.30 -3.21
N ALA A 62 12.01 23.13 -3.91
CA ALA A 62 11.56 24.07 -4.94
C ALA A 62 11.05 25.38 -4.32
N ASP A 63 10.32 25.29 -3.22
CA ASP A 63 9.79 26.45 -2.48
C ASP A 63 10.92 27.27 -1.84
N ILE A 64 11.98 26.61 -1.33
CA ILE A 64 13.18 27.28 -0.82
C ILE A 64 13.93 28.05 -1.93
N LYS A 65 13.97 27.52 -3.16
CA LYS A 65 14.64 28.18 -4.31
C LYS A 65 13.81 29.31 -4.94
N SER A 66 12.52 29.40 -4.60
CA SER A 66 11.61 30.43 -5.09
C SER A 66 11.53 31.67 -4.18
N CYS A 67 12.13 31.61 -2.99
CA CYS A 67 12.38 32.76 -2.11
C CYS A 67 13.72 33.40 -2.43
#